data_AF-A0A640TCK5-F1
#
_entry.id   AF-A0A640TCK5-F1
#
_cell.length_a   1.000
_cell.length_b   1.000
_cell.length_c   1.000
_cell.angle_alpha   90.00
_cell.angle_beta   90.00
_cell.angle_gamma   90.00
#
_symmetry.space_group_name_H-M   'P 1'
#
loop_
_entity.id
_entity.type
_entity.pdbx_description
1 polymer ?
#
loop_
_entity_poly.entity_id
_entity_poly.type
_entity_poly.pdbx_seq_one_letter_code
_entity_poly.pdbx_strand_id
1 'polypeptide(L)'
;MLIGELSRRTGVKARLLRYYEAQGLLDVRREQNGYRDYDEDAVVTVRRVRALLDAGLSTEVIRSVLPCVRGEAQEAPEFDWCADLRAVLQGEMTAVDEHIHNLRRTRGTLAGYLAQSPGGPTREALPRTG
;
A
#
# COMPACT_ATOMS: atom_id res chain seq x y z
N MET A 1 -25.61 -2.29 1.10
CA MET A 1 -24.93 -3.27 0.23
C MET A 1 -24.32 -4.44 1.02
N LEU A 2 -24.51 -5.71 0.61
CA LEU A 2 -23.83 -6.87 1.22
C LEU A 2 -22.35 -7.00 0.77
N ILE A 3 -21.53 -7.75 1.52
CA ILE A 3 -20.10 -7.96 1.20
C ILE A 3 -19.85 -8.54 -0.20
N GLY A 4 -20.75 -9.40 -0.69
CA GLY A 4 -20.64 -9.99 -2.03
C GLY A 4 -20.83 -8.95 -3.14
N GLU A 5 -21.74 -8.01 -2.93
CA GLU A 5 -21.96 -6.89 -3.86
C GLU A 5 -20.79 -5.89 -3.77
N LEU A 6 -20.33 -5.55 -2.56
CA LEU A 6 -19.14 -4.71 -2.37
C LEU A 6 -17.92 -5.31 -3.07
N SER A 7 -17.75 -6.64 -2.98
CA SER A 7 -16.67 -7.37 -3.65
C SER A 7 -16.74 -7.24 -5.17
N ARG A 8 -17.93 -7.37 -5.78
CA ARG A 8 -18.11 -7.18 -7.23
C ARG A 8 -17.79 -5.75 -7.67
N ARG A 9 -18.29 -4.75 -6.94
CA ARG A 9 -18.17 -3.33 -7.31
C ARG A 9 -16.76 -2.75 -7.13
N THR A 10 -16.00 -3.32 -6.20
CA THR A 10 -14.61 -2.91 -5.92
C THR A 10 -13.57 -3.80 -6.58
N GLY A 11 -13.94 -5.00 -7.04
CA GLY A 11 -12.99 -6.03 -7.49
C GLY A 11 -12.18 -6.66 -6.36
N VAL A 12 -12.40 -6.26 -5.10
CA VAL A 12 -11.67 -6.77 -3.94
C VAL A 12 -12.33 -8.03 -3.42
N LYS A 13 -11.54 -9.08 -3.18
CA LYS A 13 -12.03 -10.36 -2.64
C LYS A 13 -12.70 -10.14 -1.27
N ALA A 14 -13.84 -10.80 -1.03
CA ALA A 14 -14.56 -10.72 0.25
C ALA A 14 -13.69 -11.01 1.48
N ARG A 15 -12.69 -11.91 1.39
CA ARG A 15 -11.73 -12.16 2.48
C ARG A 15 -10.94 -10.89 2.85
N LEU A 16 -10.50 -10.13 1.85
CA LEU A 16 -9.74 -8.91 2.06
C LEU A 16 -10.63 -7.77 2.57
N LEU A 17 -11.88 -7.69 2.10
CA LEU A 17 -12.88 -6.76 2.65
C LEU A 17 -13.15 -7.01 4.15
N ARG A 18 -13.28 -8.28 4.57
CA ARG A 18 -13.39 -8.63 6.00
C ARG A 18 -12.15 -8.24 6.80
N TYR A 19 -10.97 -8.31 6.17
CA TYR A 19 -9.75 -7.84 6.79
C TYR A 19 -9.77 -6.32 6.96
N TYR A 20 -10.20 -5.55 5.96
CA TYR A 20 -10.37 -4.10 6.08
C TYR A 20 -11.38 -3.71 7.17
N GLU A 21 -12.51 -4.41 7.27
CA GLU A 21 -13.46 -4.28 8.38
C GLU A 21 -12.79 -4.55 9.74
N ALA A 22 -12.05 -5.65 9.88
CA ALA A 22 -11.33 -5.98 11.11
C ALA A 22 -10.24 -4.96 11.46
N GLN A 23 -9.68 -4.29 10.46
CA GLN A 23 -8.74 -3.18 10.60
C GLN A 23 -9.45 -1.82 10.74
N GLY A 24 -10.76 -1.76 10.98
CA GLY A 24 -11.49 -0.51 11.19
C GLY A 24 -11.43 0.47 10.01
N LEU A 25 -11.15 -0.02 8.80
CA LEU A 25 -11.07 0.79 7.58
C LEU A 25 -12.42 0.89 6.86
N LEU A 26 -13.39 0.06 7.25
CA LEU A 26 -14.74 0.05 6.70
C LEU A 26 -15.75 0.06 7.83
N ASP A 27 -16.68 1.00 7.78
CA ASP A 27 -17.83 1.01 8.68
C ASP A 27 -18.90 0.03 8.19
N VAL A 28 -19.48 -0.70 9.14
CA VAL A 28 -20.55 -1.66 8.89
C VAL A 28 -21.75 -1.28 9.72
N ARG A 29 -22.87 -0.99 9.07
CA ARG A 29 -24.15 -0.90 9.76
C ARG A 29 -24.64 -2.33 10.01
N ARG A 30 -24.96 -2.62 11.27
CA ARG A 30 -25.64 -3.86 11.63
C ARG A 30 -27.13 -3.59 11.56
N GLU A 31 -27.80 -4.23 10.60
CA GLU A 31 -29.26 -4.21 10.56
C GLU A 31 -29.85 -5.04 11.71
N GLN A 32 -31.09 -4.75 12.09
CA GLN A 32 -31.81 -5.45 13.17
C GLN A 32 -31.98 -6.97 12.90
N ASN A 33 -31.80 -7.40 11.65
CA ASN A 33 -31.85 -8.79 11.20
C ASN A 33 -30.49 -9.53 11.28
N GLY A 34 -29.42 -8.87 11.75
CA GLY A 34 -28.09 -9.46 11.92
C GLY A 34 -27.22 -9.49 10.66
N TYR A 35 -27.70 -8.98 9.52
CA TYR A 35 -26.89 -8.86 8.30
C TYR A 35 -25.97 -7.62 8.37
N ARG A 36 -24.79 -7.77 7.73
CA ARG A 36 -23.83 -6.67 7.56
C ARG A 36 -24.23 -5.87 6.33
N ASP A 37 -24.52 -4.59 6.53
CA ASP A 37 -24.82 -3.67 5.46
C ASP A 37 -23.73 -2.60 5.35
N TYR A 38 -23.13 -2.51 4.16
CA TYR A 38 -22.15 -1.50 3.80
C TYR A 38 -22.87 -0.37 3.04
N ASP A 39 -22.57 0.88 3.39
CA ASP A 39 -23.11 2.03 2.67
C ASP A 39 -22.47 2.17 1.27
N GLU A 40 -23.04 3.02 0.43
CA GLU A 40 -22.55 3.30 -0.92
C GLU A 40 -21.12 3.85 -0.89
N ASP A 41 -20.81 4.66 0.12
CA ASP A 41 -19.48 5.23 0.37
C ASP A 41 -18.41 4.17 0.63
N ALA A 42 -18.79 2.95 1.03
CA ALA A 42 -17.84 1.86 1.25
C ALA A 42 -17.06 1.52 -0.03
N VAL A 43 -17.66 1.70 -1.22
CA VAL A 43 -16.94 1.50 -2.49
C VAL A 43 -15.80 2.49 -2.64
N VAL A 44 -16.06 3.77 -2.35
CA VAL A 44 -15.08 4.84 -2.44
C VAL A 44 -13.98 4.62 -1.40
N THR A 45 -14.35 4.28 -0.17
CA THR A 45 -13.42 3.97 0.92
C THR A 45 -12.51 2.79 0.57
N VAL A 46 -13.04 1.68 0.04
CA VAL A 46 -12.21 0.54 -0.38
C VAL A 46 -11.19 0.94 -1.45
N ARG A 47 -11.59 1.77 -2.41
CA ARG A 47 -10.69 2.22 -3.48
C ARG A 47 -9.61 3.17 -2.96
N ARG A 48 -9.93 4.07 -2.03
CA ARG A 48 -8.93 4.91 -1.31
C ARG A 48 -7.94 4.06 -0.53
N VAL A 49 -8.43 3.08 0.22
CA VAL A 49 -7.58 2.12 0.96
C VAL A 49 -6.64 1.39 0.00
N ARG A 50 -7.12 0.95 -1.16
CA ARG A 50 -6.28 0.30 -2.19
C ARG A 50 -5.20 1.23 -2.73
N ALA A 51 -5.53 2.47 -3.07
CA ALA A 51 -4.55 3.44 -3.54
C ALA A 51 -3.45 3.71 -2.51
N LEU A 52 -3.80 3.85 -1.23
CA LEU A 52 -2.84 4.07 -0.15
C LEU A 52 -1.97 2.84 0.13
N LEU A 53 -2.53 1.62 0.04
CA LEU A 53 -1.77 0.37 0.12
C LEU A 53 -0.77 0.25 -1.04
N ASP A 54 -1.19 0.62 -2.25
CA ASP A 54 -0.34 0.59 -3.44
C ASP A 54 0.78 1.66 -3.36
N ALA A 55 0.57 2.72 -2.57
CA ALA A 55 1.61 3.69 -2.18
C ALA A 55 2.57 3.20 -1.07
N GLY A 56 2.35 1.99 -0.54
CA GLY A 56 3.21 1.36 0.46
C GLY A 56 2.83 1.64 1.91
N LEU A 57 1.72 2.32 2.17
CA LEU A 57 1.26 2.61 3.52
C LEU A 57 0.69 1.36 4.19
N SER A 58 0.97 1.20 5.48
CA SER A 58 0.39 0.11 6.28
C SER A 58 -1.09 0.36 6.58
N THR A 59 -1.86 -0.69 6.88
CA THR A 59 -3.28 -0.52 7.27
C THR A 59 -3.48 0.31 8.54
N GLU A 60 -2.49 0.32 9.43
CA GLU A 60 -2.49 1.12 10.64
C GLU A 60 -2.38 2.61 10.30
N VAL A 61 -1.42 2.97 9.45
CA VAL A 61 -1.26 4.34 8.95
C VAL A 61 -2.45 4.76 8.11
N ILE A 62 -2.96 3.88 7.25
CA ILE A 62 -4.15 4.15 6.46
C ILE A 62 -5.32 4.54 7.36
N ARG A 63 -5.52 3.84 8.48
CA ARG A 63 -6.61 4.17 9.42
C ARG A 63 -6.51 5.59 9.96
N SER A 64 -5.31 6.09 10.25
CA SER A 64 -5.12 7.44 10.78
C SER A 64 -5.31 8.53 9.72
N VAL A 65 -4.94 8.26 8.47
CA VAL A 65 -5.01 9.24 7.37
C VAL A 65 -6.32 9.22 6.60
N LEU A 66 -7.04 8.10 6.59
CA LEU A 66 -8.29 7.92 5.84
C LEU A 66 -9.34 9.02 6.08
N PRO A 67 -9.54 9.54 7.31
CA PRO A 67 -10.42 10.68 7.56
C PRO A 67 -10.03 11.95 6.82
N CYS A 68 -8.76 12.10 6.43
CA CYS A 68 -8.22 13.24 5.69
C CYS A 68 -8.17 12.99 4.17
N VAL A 69 -8.57 11.81 3.69
CA VAL A 69 -8.58 11.50 2.25
C VAL A 69 -9.96 11.76 1.65
N ARG A 70 -9.98 12.48 0.54
CA ARG A 70 -11.14 12.87 -0.27
C ARG A 70 -10.91 12.48 -1.73
N GLY A 71 -11.84 12.86 -2.61
CA GLY A 71 -11.78 12.56 -4.03
C GLY A 71 -12.48 11.25 -4.42
N GLU A 72 -12.83 11.16 -5.70
CA GLU A 72 -13.49 10.00 -6.27
C GLU A 72 -12.49 8.89 -6.60
N ALA A 73 -13.04 7.69 -6.69
CA ALA A 73 -12.37 6.43 -6.89
C ALA A 73 -11.49 6.29 -8.16
N GLN A 74 -11.71 7.13 -9.16
CA GLN A 74 -11.04 7.08 -10.46
C GLN A 74 -9.87 8.05 -10.57
N GLU A 75 -9.69 8.93 -9.58
CA GLU A 75 -8.67 9.98 -9.58
C GLU A 75 -7.67 9.74 -8.45
N ALA A 76 -6.52 10.43 -8.51
CA ALA A 76 -5.54 10.37 -7.43
C ALA A 76 -6.21 10.83 -6.12
N PRO A 77 -5.95 10.16 -4.98
CA PRO A 77 -6.56 10.55 -3.71
C PRO A 77 -6.22 12.01 -3.41
N GLU A 78 -7.25 12.81 -3.17
CA GLU A 78 -7.08 14.17 -2.69
C GLU A 78 -6.91 14.14 -1.18
N PHE A 79 -5.98 14.95 -0.68
CA PHE A 79 -5.67 15.00 0.73
C PHE A 79 -6.10 16.35 1.30
N ASP A 80 -6.91 16.31 2.35
CA ASP A 80 -7.09 17.44 3.24
C ASP A 80 -5.83 17.53 4.12
N TRP A 81 -4.92 18.43 3.74
CA TRP A 81 -3.59 18.58 4.31
C TRP A 81 -3.62 19.22 5.70
N CYS A 82 -4.16 18.50 6.69
CA CYS A 82 -3.98 18.87 8.09
C CYS A 82 -2.55 18.56 8.56
N ALA A 83 -2.12 19.19 9.66
CA ALA A 83 -0.78 19.03 10.22
C ALA A 83 -0.47 17.56 10.57
N ASP A 84 -1.47 16.83 11.09
CA ASP A 84 -1.34 15.43 11.49
C ASP A 84 -1.07 14.53 10.28
N LEU A 85 -1.80 14.71 9.18
CA LEU A 85 -1.56 13.96 7.94
C LEU A 85 -0.15 14.18 7.40
N ARG A 86 0.30 15.44 7.37
CA ARG A 86 1.63 15.77 6.87
C ARG A 86 2.72 15.12 7.71
N ALA A 87 2.61 15.17 9.04
CA ALA A 87 3.57 14.56 9.94
C ALA A 87 3.63 13.03 9.76
N VAL A 88 2.47 12.38 9.62
CA VAL A 88 2.38 10.94 9.36
C VAL A 88 3.10 10.57 8.06
N LEU A 89 2.76 11.24 6.94
CA LEU A 89 3.37 10.92 5.65
C LEU A 89 4.88 11.21 5.63
N GLN A 90 5.35 12.26 6.32
CA GLN A 90 6.78 12.53 6.48
C GLN A 90 7.50 11.44 7.28
N GLY A 91 6.87 10.90 8.33
CA GLY A 91 7.37 9.76 9.08
C GLY A 91 7.53 8.51 8.21
N GLU A 92 6.51 8.19 7.41
CA GLU A 92 6.54 7.07 6.48
C GLU A 92 7.63 7.23 5.41
N MET A 93 7.78 8.44 4.84
CA MET A 93 8.88 8.73 3.91
C MET A 93 10.24 8.48 4.56
N THR A 94 10.44 8.95 5.79
CA THR A 94 11.70 8.76 6.53
C THR A 94 12.00 7.26 6.75
N ALA A 95 10.99 6.48 7.15
CA ALA A 95 11.13 5.04 7.33
C ALA A 95 11.47 4.31 6.02
N VAL A 96 10.85 4.70 4.91
CA VAL A 96 11.18 4.16 3.57
C VAL A 96 12.61 4.48 3.18
N ASP A 97 13.06 5.73 3.40
CA ASP A 97 14.43 6.14 3.09
C ASP A 97 15.46 5.35 3.91
N GLU A 98 15.22 5.15 5.20
CA GLU A 98 16.06 4.30 6.06
C GLU A 98 16.11 2.85 5.55
N HIS A 99 14.97 2.30 5.12
CA HIS A 99 14.92 0.97 4.55
C HIS A 99 15.71 0.87 3.25
N ILE A 100 15.59 1.85 2.35
CA ILE A 100 16.38 1.96 1.12
C ILE A 100 17.87 2.02 1.43
N HIS A 101 18.27 2.83 2.42
CA HIS A 101 19.67 2.93 2.84
C HIS A 101 20.22 1.58 3.32
N ASN A 102 19.45 0.87 4.15
CA ASN A 102 19.83 -0.45 4.65
C ASN A 102 19.93 -1.49 3.52
N LEU A 103 18.96 -1.53 2.61
CA LEU A 103 18.97 -2.43 1.45
C LEU A 103 20.17 -2.14 0.53
N ARG A 104 20.47 -0.86 0.27
CA ARG A 104 21.65 -0.45 -0.52
C ARG A 104 22.95 -0.89 0.14
N ARG A 105 23.07 -0.75 1.47
CA ARG A 105 24.22 -1.21 2.25
C ARG A 105 24.40 -2.72 2.13
N THR A 106 23.35 -3.49 2.40
CA THR A 106 23.37 -4.95 2.31
C THR A 106 23.74 -5.42 0.90
N ARG A 107 23.16 -4.81 -0.14
CA ARG A 107 23.53 -5.07 -1.54
C ARG A 107 25.02 -4.83 -1.79
N GLY A 108 25.57 -3.72 -1.28
CA GLY A 108 27.00 -3.40 -1.39
C GLY A 108 27.89 -4.45 -0.73
N THR A 109 27.53 -4.91 0.46
CA THR A 109 28.25 -5.99 1.16
C THR A 109 28.23 -7.30 0.37
N LEU A 110 27.05 -7.73 -0.12
CA LEU A 110 26.92 -8.95 -0.92
C LEU A 110 27.69 -8.85 -2.24
N ALA A 111 27.65 -7.70 -2.91
CA ALA A 111 28.44 -7.45 -4.11
C ALA A 111 29.95 -7.55 -3.84
N GLY A 112 30.41 -7.05 -2.68
CA GLY A 112 31.78 -7.19 -2.22
C GLY A 112 32.19 -8.64 -1.99
N TYR A 113 31.32 -9.47 -1.41
CA TYR A 113 31.58 -10.91 -1.26
C TYR A 113 31.67 -11.63 -2.61
N LEU A 114 30.77 -11.31 -3.54
CA LEU A 114 30.78 -11.89 -4.89
C LEU A 114 32.04 -11.51 -5.68
N ALA A 115 32.54 -10.27 -5.54
CA ALA A 115 33.76 -9.84 -6.20
C ALA A 115 35.03 -10.58 -5.73
N GLN A 116 35.00 -11.15 -4.53
CA GLN A 116 36.08 -11.95 -3.95
C GLN A 116 35.95 -13.44 -4.27
N SER A 117 34.84 -13.86 -4.90
CA SER A 117 34.62 -15.25 -5.27
C SER A 117 35.40 -15.61 -6.54
N PRO A 118 36.29 -16.62 -6.50
CA PRO A 118 36.91 -17.14 -7.72
C PRO A 118 35.83 -17.85 -8.56
N GLY A 119 35.55 -17.33 -9.76
CA GLY A 119 34.58 -17.91 -10.70
C GLY A 119 33.47 -16.98 -11.21
N GLY A 120 33.51 -15.67 -10.92
CA GLY A 120 32.60 -14.70 -11.55
C GLY A 120 32.71 -14.72 -13.08
N PRO A 121 31.64 -14.40 -13.83
CA PRO A 121 31.59 -14.57 -15.29
C PRO A 121 32.77 -13.84 -15.91
N THR A 122 33.63 -14.61 -16.58
CA THR A 122 34.70 -14.10 -17.42
C THR A 122 34.08 -13.09 -18.35
N ARG A 123 34.59 -11.86 -18.35
CA ARG A 123 34.34 -10.88 -19.43
C ARG A 123 34.89 -11.49 -20.72
N GLU A 124 34.10 -12.35 -21.34
CA GLU A 124 34.35 -12.82 -22.68
C GLU A 124 34.18 -11.62 -23.61
N ALA A 125 35.23 -11.37 -24.39
CA ALA A 125 35.48 -10.15 -25.11
C ALA A 125 34.33 -9.83 -26.07
N LEU A 126 33.83 -8.58 -26.03
CA LEU A 126 33.16 -8.03 -27.20
C LEU A 126 34.20 -8.00 -28.34
N PRO A 127 33.92 -8.60 -29.50
CA PRO A 127 34.81 -8.47 -30.65
C PRO A 127 34.82 -7.01 -31.10
N ARG A 128 36.02 -6.45 -31.22
CA ARG A 128 36.22 -5.18 -31.93
C ARG A 128 35.89 -5.41 -33.39
N THR A 129 34.75 -4.87 -33.83
CA THR A 129 34.47 -4.69 -35.26
C THR A 129 35.44 -3.64 -35.78
N GLY A 130 36.17 -4.00 -36.85
CA GLY A 130 37.26 -3.22 -37.44
C GLY A 130 36.82 -2.10 -38.35
#